data_AF-A0A2D5MPJ0-F1
#
_entry.id   AF-A0A2D5MPJ0-F1
#
_cell.length_a   1.000
_cell.length_b   1.000
_cell.length_c   1.000
_cell.angle_alpha   90.00
_cell.angle_beta   90.00
_cell.angle_gamma   90.00
#
_symmetry.space_group_name_H-M   'P 1'
#
loop_
_entity.id
_entity.type
_entity.pdbx_description
1 polymer ?
#
loop_
_entity_poly.entity_id
_entity_poly.type
_entity_poly.pdbx_seq_one_letter_code
_entity_poly.pdbx_strand_id
1 'polypeptide(L)'
;MTTEMVCITLLLYVNGVVESHVGHHKMVDCLKAKKTSERTYDGDKPFRFTCQKRLVEVGKDDKGNNYIVRLLDTEENPRIKAKSATEKLGG
;
A
#
# COMPACT_ATOMS: atom_id res chain seq x y z
N MET A 1 -18.19 9.05 1.28
CA MET A 1 -18.24 7.98 0.25
C MET A 1 -16.85 7.39 0.15
N THR A 2 -16.72 6.07 0.25
CA THR A 2 -15.46 5.36 0.01
C THR A 2 -15.46 4.78 -1.40
N THR A 3 -14.28 4.61 -1.99
CA THR A 3 -14.14 4.03 -3.32
C THR A 3 -13.00 3.03 -3.31
N GLU A 4 -13.18 1.89 -3.97
CA GLU A 4 -12.12 0.91 -4.16
C GLU A 4 -11.23 1.33 -5.33
N MET A 5 -9.93 1.42 -5.11
CA MET A 5 -8.97 1.73 -6.17
C MET A 5 -7.65 1.02 -5.98
N VAL A 6 -6.92 0.82 -7.07
CA VAL A 6 -5.54 0.34 -7.02
C VAL A 6 -4.62 1.56 -6.94
N CYS A 7 -3.80 1.64 -5.89
CA CYS A 7 -2.80 2.69 -5.75
C CYS A 7 -1.44 2.13 -5.36
N ILE A 8 -0.40 2.93 -5.58
CA ILE A 8 0.94 2.59 -5.13
C ILE A 8 1.00 2.89 -3.64
N THR A 9 1.37 1.90 -2.85
CA THR A 9 1.33 1.97 -1.40
C THR A 9 2.71 1.63 -0.85
N LEU A 10 3.23 2.52 0.00
CA LEU A 10 4.40 2.25 0.85
C LEU A 10 3.91 1.48 2.07
N LEU A 11 4.42 0.27 2.25
CA LEU A 11 4.10 -0.62 3.37
C LEU A 11 5.33 -0.72 4.28
N LEU A 12 5.11 -0.55 5.59
CA LEU A 12 6.07 -0.89 6.63
C LEU A 12 5.68 -2.24 7.22
N TYR A 13 6.57 -3.21 7.07
CA TYR A 13 6.48 -4.48 7.76
C TYR A 13 7.35 -4.44 9.01
N VAL A 14 6.83 -4.87 10.16
CA VAL A 14 7.61 -5.12 11.39
C VAL A 14 7.27 -6.53 11.86
N ASN A 15 8.30 -7.36 12.11
CA ASN A 15 8.11 -8.78 12.41
C ASN A 15 7.23 -9.53 11.37
N GLY A 16 7.25 -9.09 10.11
CA GLY A 16 6.45 -9.70 9.03
C GLY A 16 4.99 -9.25 8.94
N VAL A 17 4.51 -8.40 9.84
CA VAL A 17 3.15 -7.84 9.83
C VAL A 17 3.17 -6.41 9.31
N VAL A 18 2.13 -6.00 8.58
CA VAL A 18 1.97 -4.61 8.11
C VAL A 18 1.60 -3.73 9.30
N GLU A 19 2.54 -2.90 9.75
CA GLU A 19 2.30 -1.93 10.84
C GLU A 19 1.82 -0.58 10.32
N SER A 20 2.23 -0.20 9.10
CA SER A 20 1.85 1.11 8.53
C SER A 20 1.77 1.06 7.00
N HIS A 21 0.91 1.91 6.45
CA HIS A 21 0.70 2.05 5.01
C HIS A 21 0.46 3.50 4.58
N VAL A 22 1.03 3.92 3.46
CA VAL A 22 0.85 5.27 2.89
C VAL A 22 0.65 5.19 1.38
N GLY A 23 -0.38 5.87 0.88
CA GLY A 23 -0.70 5.94 -0.54
C GLY A 23 0.13 6.98 -1.28
N HIS A 24 0.56 6.63 -2.50
CA HIS A 24 1.30 7.49 -3.40
C HIS A 24 0.70 7.44 -4.82
N HIS A 25 0.72 8.58 -5.50
CA HIS A 25 0.24 8.69 -6.87
C HIS A 25 1.20 8.07 -7.89
N LYS A 26 2.52 8.14 -7.65
CA LYS A 26 3.56 7.64 -8.56
C LYS A 26 4.55 6.75 -7.83
N MET A 27 5.13 5.78 -8.56
CA MET A 27 6.12 4.84 -8.00
C MET A 27 7.37 5.57 -7.54
N VAL A 28 7.80 6.57 -8.30
CA VAL A 28 8.98 7.39 -7.97
C VAL A 28 8.81 8.08 -6.62
N ASP A 29 7.61 8.60 -6.33
CA ASP A 29 7.33 9.27 -5.05
C ASP A 29 7.34 8.27 -3.90
N CYS A 30 6.76 7.08 -4.11
CA CYS A 30 6.85 5.99 -3.14
C CYS A 30 8.30 5.57 -2.87
N LEU A 31 9.14 5.42 -3.90
CA LEU A 31 10.54 5.03 -3.74
C LEU A 31 11.37 6.09 -3.01
N LYS A 32 11.09 7.38 -3.27
CA LYS A 32 11.69 8.49 -2.51
C LYS A 32 11.28 8.44 -1.05
N ALA A 33 9.98 8.30 -0.77
CA ALA A 33 9.45 8.20 0.59
C ALA A 33 9.99 6.97 1.32
N LYS A 34 10.11 5.83 0.63
CA LYS A 34 10.75 4.61 1.14
C LYS A 34 12.18 4.90 1.59
N LYS A 35 13.01 5.48 0.71
CA LYS A 35 14.42 5.77 1.02
C LYS A 35 14.57 6.72 2.20
N THR A 36 13.68 7.70 2.32
CA THR A 36 13.64 8.59 3.49
C THR A 36 13.23 7.82 4.74
N SER A 37 12.17 7.03 4.68
CA SER A 37 11.67 6.23 5.80
C SER A 37 12.71 5.24 6.30
N GLU A 38 13.41 4.55 5.41
CA GLU A 38 14.51 3.63 5.77
C GLU A 38 15.67 4.34 6.50
N ARG A 39 15.86 5.65 6.28
CA ARG A 39 16.91 6.43 6.95
C ARG A 39 16.49 7.00 8.30
N THR A 40 15.19 7.29 8.45
CA THR A 40 14.65 7.96 9.65
C THR A 40 13.95 7.01 10.60
N TYR A 41 13.63 5.80 10.15
CA TYR A 41 12.93 4.82 10.96
C TYR A 41 13.88 4.22 11.99
N ASP A 42 13.67 4.60 13.23
CA ASP A 42 14.32 4.03 14.39
C ASP A 42 13.38 2.96 14.97
N GLY A 43 13.63 1.71 14.61
CA GLY A 43 12.83 0.58 15.04
C GLY A 43 13.70 -0.50 15.64
N ASP A 44 13.38 -0.91 16.86
CA ASP A 44 14.10 -1.96 17.60
C ASP A 44 13.89 -3.37 16.99
N LYS A 45 12.73 -3.56 16.33
CA LYS A 45 12.32 -4.82 15.70
C LYS A 45 12.74 -4.90 14.24
N PRO A 46 12.95 -6.10 13.67
CA PRO A 46 13.23 -6.26 12.25
C PRO A 46 12.10 -5.66 11.40
N PHE A 47 12.48 -4.70 10.55
CA PHE A 47 11.55 -3.95 9.72
C PHE A 47 11.90 -4.03 8.23
N ARG A 48 10.90 -3.81 7.38
CA ARG A 48 11.09 -3.72 5.92
C ARG A 48 10.08 -2.76 5.29
N PHE A 49 10.60 -1.78 4.54
CA PHE A 49 9.77 -0.91 3.71
C PHE A 49 9.63 -1.45 2.29
N THR A 50 8.41 -1.46 1.76
CA THR A 50 8.11 -1.97 0.42
C THR A 50 7.09 -1.09 -0.30
N CYS A 51 7.37 -0.74 -1.56
CA CYS A 51 6.41 -0.10 -2.45
C CYS A 51 5.71 -1.14 -3.31
N GLN A 52 4.38 -1.23 -3.22
CA GLN A 52 3.57 -2.20 -3.96
C GLN A 52 2.31 -1.53 -4.50
N LYS A 53 1.80 -1.99 -5.65
CA LYS A 53 0.44 -1.68 -6.05
C LYS A 53 -0.50 -2.54 -5.21
N ARG A 54 -1.42 -1.93 -4.48
CA ARG A 54 -2.40 -2.62 -3.63
C ARG A 54 -3.81 -2.11 -3.95
N LEU A 55 -4.79 -3.01 -3.84
CA LEU A 55 -6.19 -2.60 -3.81
C LEU A 55 -6.49 -2.05 -2.42
N VAL A 56 -7.00 -0.82 -2.39
CA VAL A 56 -7.29 -0.09 -1.17
C VAL A 56 -8.68 0.49 -1.23
N GLU A 57 -9.28 0.66 -0.06
CA GLU A 57 -10.45 1.51 0.09
C GLU A 57 -9.95 2.91 0.40
N VAL A 58 -10.27 3.88 -0.45
CA VAL A 58 -9.96 5.28 -0.22
C VAL A 58 -11.19 6.03 0.27
N GLY A 59 -10.97 6.86 1.29
CA GLY A 59 -11.90 7.88 1.73
C GLY A 59 -11.46 9.24 1.19
N LYS A 60 -12.42 10.17 1.09
CA LYS A 60 -12.13 11.59 0.90
C LYS A 60 -12.38 12.33 2.20
N ASP A 61 -11.44 13.19 2.58
CA ASP A 61 -11.66 14.14 3.67
C ASP A 61 -12.44 15.37 3.18
N ASP A 62 -12.89 16.22 4.09
CA ASP A 62 -13.64 17.46 3.78
C ASP A 62 -12.89 18.45 2.87
N LYS A 63 -11.56 18.33 2.75
CA LYS A 63 -10.74 19.12 1.81
C LYS A 63 -10.54 18.42 0.47
N GLY A 64 -11.12 17.23 0.27
CA GLY A 64 -11.10 16.47 -0.97
C GLY A 64 -9.83 15.65 -1.23
N ASN A 65 -8.91 15.52 -0.26
CA ASN A 65 -7.75 14.66 -0.41
C ASN A 65 -8.13 13.21 -0.17
N ASN A 66 -7.48 12.31 -0.92
CA ASN A 66 -7.70 10.89 -0.75
C ASN A 66 -6.82 10.36 0.39
N TYR A 67 -7.40 9.60 1.30
CA TYR A 67 -6.65 8.84 2.31
C TYR A 67 -7.04 7.36 2.23
N ILE A 68 -6.09 6.48 2.54
CA ILE A 68 -6.35 5.04 2.59
C ILE A 68 -7.09 4.75 3.89
N VAL A 69 -8.31 4.23 3.78
CA VAL A 69 -9.12 3.75 4.92
C VAL A 69 -8.62 2.38 5.35
N ARG A 70 -8.40 1.47 4.39
CA ARG A 70 -7.88 0.12 4.64
C ARG A 70 -7.28 -0.51 3.38
N LEU A 71 -6.34 -1.42 3.58
CA LEU A 71 -5.87 -2.34 2.54
C LEU A 71 -6.92 -3.44 2.37
N LEU A 72 -7.35 -3.68 1.14
CA LEU A 72 -8.35 -4.72 0.86
C LEU A 72 -7.68 -6.05 0.51
N ASP A 73 -6.47 -6.03 -0.09
CA ASP A 73 -5.72 -7.21 -0.53
C ASP A 73 -4.88 -7.86 0.59
N THR A 74 -5.45 -7.99 1.80
CA THR A 74 -4.81 -8.71 2.91
C THR A 74 -5.06 -10.21 2.78
N GLU A 75 -4.23 -11.05 3.43
CA GLU A 75 -4.39 -12.51 3.45
C GLU A 75 -5.77 -12.96 3.97
N GLU A 76 -6.45 -12.08 4.72
CA GLU A 76 -7.78 -12.26 5.28
C GLU A 76 -8.93 -12.06 4.27
N ASN A 77 -8.67 -11.53 3.06
CA ASN A 77 -9.70 -11.28 2.05
C ASN A 77 -9.35 -11.87 0.66
N PRO A 78 -9.71 -13.15 0.40
CA PRO A 78 -9.31 -13.87 -0.81
C PRO A 78 -9.98 -13.36 -2.11
N ARG A 79 -10.94 -12.44 -2.04
CA ARG A 79 -11.64 -11.91 -3.23
C ARG A 79 -10.73 -11.16 -4.20
N ILE A 80 -9.59 -10.63 -3.74
CA ILE A 80 -8.73 -9.75 -4.57
C ILE A 80 -7.58 -10.52 -5.21
N LYS A 81 -7.21 -11.67 -4.64
CA LYS A 81 -6.26 -12.62 -5.27
C LYS A 81 -6.71 -13.05 -6.68
N ALA A 82 -8.03 -13.05 -6.92
CA ALA A 82 -8.61 -13.41 -8.22
C ALA A 82 -8.42 -12.33 -9.31
N LYS A 83 -8.23 -11.05 -8.98
CA LYS A 83 -7.98 -10.01 -10.00
C LYS A 83 -6.51 -9.83 -10.37
N SER A 84 -5.57 -10.16 -9.47
CA SER A 84 -4.13 -10.10 -9.80
C SER A 84 -3.56 -11.36 -10.44
N ALA A 85 -4.28 -12.50 -10.41
CA ALA A 85 -3.83 -13.74 -11.03
C ALA A 85 -4.29 -13.93 -12.50
N THR A 86 -5.18 -13.07 -13.02
CA THR A 86 -5.75 -13.22 -14.38
C THR A 86 -5.10 -12.33 -15.44
N GLU A 87 -4.05 -11.56 -15.12
CA GLU A 87 -3.17 -10.98 -16.16
C GLU A 87 -1.96 -11.91 -16.46
N LYS A 88 -2.24 -13.19 -16.69
CA LYS A 88 -1.49 -13.97 -17.66
C LYS A 88 -2.37 -14.11 -18.88
N LEU A 89 -2.02 -13.44 -19.98
CA LEU A 89 -2.07 -13.92 -21.38
C LEU A 89 -1.92 -12.75 -22.37
N GLY A 90 -0.90 -12.82 -23.22
CA GLY A 90 -1.00 -12.34 -24.61
C GLY A 90 0.06 -11.33 -25.06
N GLY A 91 1.03 -11.78 -25.87
CA GLY A 91 1.85 -10.94 -26.74
C GLY A 91 3.34 -11.22 -26.66
#